data_AF-A0A4R5UXV0-F1
#
_entry.id   AF-A0A4R5UXV0-F1
#
_cell.length_a   1.000
_cell.length_b   1.000
_cell.length_c   1.000
_cell.angle_alpha   90.00
_cell.angle_beta   90.00
_cell.angle_gamma   90.00
#
_symmetry.space_group_name_H-M   'P 1'
#
loop_
_entity.id
_entity.type
_entity.pdbx_description
1 polymer ?
#
loop_
_entity_poly.entity_id
_entity_poly.type
_entity_poly.pdbx_seq_one_letter_code
_entity_poly.pdbx_strand_id
1 'polypeptide(L)'
;MHDDSPETVPPLTLLRTTLALDDALSGLDRAVGDQARLLRSMTELSARIAALADPAAPASADRAGRLKTLMLRAQSCEKQLERAQRTLSAERAAYRAALTDGRDALSRHAALIAGLGSGLETQARKNAALQRTLERQLHRQCQAVPDIPANGFDLPDGSYDYIAIGIGRLLDLLARLDLCLSQDPALAVDGARYRPVSLLEIGCGPGHNLELARSAGLCLFSECSGFDINPLAIATGRAAFDLGTAIEVADALDYDYSRADVIYSFRPFSSFDLQARLEARLAEDMRPGAYLIAPMPLDLEQYPALIPMEGAGEIWRKAR
;
A
#
# COMPACT_ATOMS: atom_id res chain seq x y z
N MET A 1 15.44 -12.99 6.74
CA MET A 1 14.13 -12.34 6.99
C MET A 1 14.41 -11.00 7.65
N HIS A 2 14.56 -9.95 6.83
CA HIS A 2 14.49 -8.58 7.34
C HIS A 2 13.01 -8.23 7.43
N ASP A 3 12.60 -7.88 8.64
CA ASP A 3 11.26 -7.39 8.95
C ASP A 3 11.18 -5.95 8.43
N ASP A 4 10.84 -5.81 7.14
CA ASP A 4 10.52 -4.52 6.48
C ASP A 4 9.11 -4.05 6.90
N SER A 5 8.87 -4.05 8.21
CA SER A 5 7.75 -3.31 8.78
C SER A 5 7.95 -1.84 8.39
N PRO A 6 6.98 -1.18 7.73
CA PRO A 6 7.13 0.21 7.32
C PRO A 6 7.46 1.03 8.56
N GLU A 7 8.66 1.63 8.57
CA GLU A 7 9.10 2.49 9.66
C GLU A 7 8.05 3.56 9.88
N THR A 8 7.22 3.35 10.90
CA THR A 8 6.24 4.34 11.33
C THR A 8 7.02 5.60 11.61
N VAL A 9 6.83 6.65 10.81
CA VAL A 9 7.44 7.94 11.13
C VAL A 9 6.89 8.33 12.49
N PRO A 10 7.73 8.35 13.55
CA PRO A 10 7.21 8.57 14.88
C PRO A 10 6.48 9.92 14.90
N PRO A 11 5.33 10.07 15.59
CA PRO A 11 4.64 11.35 15.73
C PRO A 11 5.59 12.50 16.16
N LEU A 12 6.66 12.14 16.84
CA LEU A 12 7.75 13.01 17.29
C LEU A 12 8.55 13.64 16.14
N THR A 13 8.67 12.99 14.97
CA THR A 13 9.47 13.51 13.84
C THR A 13 8.81 14.70 13.16
N LEU A 14 7.48 14.67 12.97
CA LEU A 14 6.74 15.80 12.40
C LEU A 14 6.74 17.00 13.35
N LEU A 15 6.52 16.75 14.65
CA LEU A 15 6.59 17.79 15.67
C LEU A 15 7.98 18.42 15.73
N ARG A 16 9.05 17.60 15.74
CA ARG A 16 10.44 18.07 15.79
C ARG A 16 10.79 18.95 14.58
N THR A 17 10.42 18.53 13.38
CA THR A 17 10.69 19.31 12.16
C THR A 17 9.88 20.61 12.11
N THR A 18 8.65 20.60 12.63
CA THR A 18 7.83 21.82 12.76
C THR A 18 8.46 22.82 13.74
N LEU A 19 8.92 22.35 14.90
CA LEU A 19 9.62 23.20 15.88
C LEU A 19 10.94 23.76 15.31
N ALA A 20 11.72 22.93 14.61
CA ALA A 20 12.95 23.37 13.97
C ALA A 20 12.71 24.45 12.89
N LEU A 21 11.60 24.35 12.15
CA LEU A 21 11.21 25.36 11.18
C LEU A 21 10.83 26.68 11.85
N ASP A 22 10.09 26.63 12.96
CA ASP A 22 9.72 27.81 13.76
C ASP A 22 10.95 28.51 14.36
N ASP A 23 11.88 27.73 14.92
CA ASP A 23 13.16 28.23 15.43
C ASP A 23 13.98 28.92 14.33
N ALA A 24 14.07 28.29 13.14
CA ALA A 24 14.82 28.83 12.01
C ALA A 24 14.16 30.09 11.43
N LEU A 25 12.82 30.15 11.39
CA LEU A 25 12.09 31.35 10.99
C LEU A 25 12.35 32.49 11.98
N SER A 26 12.29 32.21 13.28
CA SER A 26 12.60 33.17 14.34
C SER A 26 14.05 33.67 14.31
N GLY A 27 15.00 32.82 13.93
CA GLY A 27 16.39 33.20 13.67
C GLY A 27 16.53 34.14 12.48
N LEU A 28 15.88 33.80 11.37
CA LEU A 28 15.86 34.60 10.15
C LEU A 28 15.26 35.99 10.37
N ASP A 29 14.12 36.10 11.05
CA ASP A 29 13.46 37.37 11.32
C ASP A 29 14.32 38.31 12.16
N ARG A 30 15.00 37.78 13.19
CA ARG A 30 15.95 38.56 13.99
C ARG A 30 17.11 39.07 13.14
N ALA A 31 17.70 38.22 12.29
CA ALA A 31 18.82 38.62 11.43
C ALA A 31 18.41 39.69 10.39
N VAL A 32 17.21 39.59 9.83
CA VAL A 32 16.64 40.62 8.93
C VAL A 32 16.45 41.93 9.70
N GLY A 33 15.89 41.89 10.90
CA GLY A 33 15.70 43.07 11.76
C GLY A 33 17.01 43.76 12.13
N ASP A 34 18.04 42.99 12.49
CA ASP A 34 19.36 43.48 12.83
C ASP A 34 20.06 44.15 11.64
N GLN A 35 20.02 43.52 10.46
CA GLN A 35 20.57 44.09 9.23
C GLN A 35 19.88 45.42 8.88
N ALA A 36 18.54 45.46 8.93
CA ALA A 36 17.78 46.66 8.62
C ALA A 36 18.09 47.80 9.59
N ARG A 37 18.26 47.50 10.89
CA ARG A 37 18.68 48.48 11.90
C ARG A 37 20.06 49.06 11.59
N LEU A 38 21.04 48.21 11.28
CA LEU A 38 22.41 48.64 10.97
C LEU A 38 22.49 49.47 9.68
N LEU A 39 21.72 49.12 8.65
CA LEU A 39 21.63 49.92 7.42
C LEU A 39 21.08 51.32 7.67
N ARG A 40 20.05 51.46 8.51
CA ARG A 40 19.54 52.77 8.93
C ARG A 40 20.60 53.58 9.67
N SER A 41 21.27 52.97 10.66
CA SER A 41 22.34 53.64 11.39
C SER A 41 23.50 54.07 10.49
N MET A 42 23.88 53.25 9.51
CA MET A 42 24.90 53.60 8.53
C MET A 42 24.46 54.81 7.69
N THR A 43 23.23 54.80 7.18
CA THR A 43 22.66 55.90 6.39
C THR A 43 22.67 57.21 7.18
N GLU A 44 22.26 57.18 8.46
CA GLU A 44 22.30 58.33 9.35
C GLU A 44 23.72 58.83 9.62
N LEU A 45 24.68 57.93 9.85
CA LEU A 45 26.09 58.28 10.05
C LEU A 45 26.68 58.93 8.79
N SER A 46 26.42 58.37 7.61
CA SER A 46 26.85 58.92 6.32
C SER A 46 26.29 60.31 6.09
N ALA A 47 25.00 60.53 6.37
CA ALA A 47 24.38 61.85 6.26
C ALA A 47 25.03 62.89 7.21
N ARG A 48 25.32 62.51 8.46
CA ARG A 48 26.01 63.38 9.42
C ARG A 48 27.46 63.69 9.01
N ILE A 49 28.18 62.70 8.50
CA ILE A 49 29.54 62.89 7.97
C ILE A 49 29.52 63.86 6.79
N ALA A 50 28.59 63.68 5.85
CA ALA A 50 28.45 64.56 4.68
C ALA A 50 28.16 66.02 5.10
N ALA A 51 27.21 66.23 6.01
CA ALA A 51 26.88 67.55 6.54
C ALA A 51 28.08 68.21 7.24
N LEU A 52 28.88 67.43 7.98
CA LEU A 52 30.06 67.96 8.68
C LEU A 52 31.29 68.14 7.76
N ALA A 53 31.32 67.47 6.62
CA ALA A 53 32.37 67.59 5.59
C ALA A 53 32.10 68.74 4.60
N ASP A 54 30.87 69.26 4.54
CA ASP A 54 30.47 70.35 3.63
C ASP A 54 31.32 71.62 3.86
N PRO A 55 32.12 72.07 2.87
CA PRO A 55 32.96 73.26 3.01
C PRO A 55 32.18 74.54 3.32
N ALA A 56 30.87 74.60 3.01
CA ALA A 56 30.00 75.73 3.34
C ALA A 56 29.54 75.74 4.81
N ALA A 57 29.76 74.65 5.57
CA ALA A 57 29.36 74.58 6.97
C ALA A 57 30.18 75.54 7.87
N PRO A 58 29.57 76.16 8.91
CA PRO A 58 30.23 77.12 9.79
C PRO A 58 31.52 76.56 10.40
N ALA A 59 32.57 77.39 10.45
CA ALA A 59 33.83 77.02 11.07
C ALA A 59 33.62 76.77 12.58
N SER A 60 34.01 75.59 13.05
CA SER A 60 33.97 75.18 14.45
C SER A 60 35.36 74.70 14.84
N ALA A 61 35.85 75.14 16.01
CA ALA A 61 37.17 74.76 16.52
C ALA A 61 37.33 73.23 16.75
N ASP A 62 36.22 72.48 16.83
CA ASP A 62 36.19 71.03 17.12
C ASP A 62 35.75 70.17 15.91
N ARG A 63 35.65 70.78 14.71
CA ARG A 63 35.12 70.10 13.51
C ARG A 63 35.90 68.83 13.14
N ALA A 64 37.23 68.87 13.17
CA ALA A 64 38.09 67.75 12.82
C ALA A 64 37.95 66.57 13.82
N GLY A 65 37.82 66.88 15.12
CA GLY A 65 37.62 65.88 16.17
C GLY A 65 36.31 65.13 15.98
N ARG A 66 35.20 65.85 15.78
CA ARG A 66 33.88 65.27 15.52
C ARG A 66 33.84 64.43 14.25
N LEU A 67 34.49 64.88 13.17
CA LEU A 67 34.57 64.12 11.92
C LEU A 67 35.27 62.78 12.15
N LYS A 68 36.43 62.80 12.82
CA LYS A 68 37.19 61.59 13.16
C LYS A 68 36.36 60.61 13.99
N THR A 69 35.63 61.10 14.98
CA THR A 69 34.73 60.25 15.81
C THR A 69 33.60 59.63 14.98
N LEU A 70 32.95 60.40 14.09
CA LEU A 70 31.89 59.88 13.23
C LEU A 70 32.43 58.83 12.24
N MET A 71 33.61 59.06 11.66
CA MET A 71 34.27 58.10 10.78
C MET A 71 34.59 56.78 11.49
N LEU A 72 35.10 56.84 12.73
CA LEU A 72 35.34 55.63 13.53
C LEU A 72 34.04 54.87 13.85
N ARG A 73 32.95 55.60 14.14
CA ARG A 73 31.62 55.00 14.33
C ARG A 73 31.10 54.36 13.04
N ALA A 74 31.29 55.00 11.89
CA ALA A 74 30.91 54.46 10.59
C ALA A 74 31.69 53.17 10.29
N GLN A 75 33.01 53.14 10.47
CA GLN A 75 33.82 51.93 10.31
C GLN A 75 33.41 50.80 11.25
N SER A 76 33.04 51.13 12.50
CA SER A 76 32.51 50.14 13.44
C SER A 76 31.16 49.58 12.98
N CYS A 77 30.26 50.46 12.52
CA CYS A 77 28.95 50.10 11.98
C CYS A 77 29.07 49.23 10.72
N GLU A 78 30.06 49.51 9.86
CA GLU A 78 30.35 48.74 8.64
C GLU A 78 30.75 47.31 8.98
N LYS A 79 31.68 47.13 9.93
CA LYS A 79 32.06 45.80 10.42
C LYS A 79 30.89 45.06 11.06
N GLN A 80 30.00 45.77 11.76
CA GLN A 80 28.78 45.16 12.32
C GLN A 80 27.81 44.75 11.21
N LEU A 81 27.67 45.57 10.17
CA LEU A 81 26.82 45.26 9.03
C LEU A 81 27.32 44.05 8.25
N GLU A 82 28.63 43.93 8.01
CA GLU A 82 29.24 42.74 7.41
C GLU A 82 28.96 41.48 8.23
N ARG A 83 29.09 41.56 9.57
CA ARG A 83 28.76 40.45 10.46
C ARG A 83 27.27 40.09 10.37
N ALA A 84 26.38 41.08 10.40
CA ALA A 84 24.94 40.87 10.26
C ALA A 84 24.56 40.27 8.90
N GLN A 85 25.25 40.65 7.81
CA GLN A 85 25.07 40.04 6.50
C GLN A 85 25.47 38.56 6.48
N ARG A 86 26.58 38.20 7.13
CA ARG A 86 26.99 36.79 7.27
C ARG A 86 25.99 36.00 8.10
N THR A 87 25.54 36.55 9.23
CA THR A 87 24.48 35.95 10.05
C THR A 87 23.20 35.74 9.25
N LEU A 88 22.72 36.76 8.53
CA LEU A 88 21.53 36.64 7.68
C LEU A 88 21.69 35.55 6.62
N SER A 89 22.86 35.45 5.99
CA SER A 89 23.14 34.39 5.02
C SER A 89 23.07 33.00 5.67
N ALA A 90 23.60 32.83 6.88
CA ALA A 90 23.55 31.58 7.63
C ALA A 90 22.11 31.23 8.04
N GLU A 91 21.35 32.18 8.59
CA GLU A 91 19.96 31.97 9.00
C GLU A 91 19.05 31.65 7.80
N ARG A 92 19.29 32.28 6.63
CA ARG A 92 18.59 31.91 5.39
C ARG A 92 18.86 30.47 4.97
N ALA A 93 20.11 30.00 5.12
CA ALA A 93 20.46 28.62 4.81
C ALA A 93 19.78 27.65 5.80
N ALA A 94 19.80 27.96 7.10
CA ALA A 94 19.14 27.18 8.14
C ALA A 94 17.62 27.08 7.90
N TYR A 95 16.95 28.20 7.60
CA TYR A 95 15.52 28.22 7.28
C TYR A 95 15.19 27.36 6.05
N ARG A 96 16.00 27.44 4.99
CA ARG A 96 15.79 26.60 3.79
C ARG A 96 15.95 25.11 4.08
N ALA A 97 16.95 24.74 4.89
CA ALA A 97 17.15 23.36 5.30
C ALA A 97 15.94 22.85 6.10
N ALA A 98 15.53 23.60 7.13
CA ALA A 98 14.37 23.25 7.95
C ALA A 98 13.06 23.16 7.14
N LEU A 99 12.88 24.02 6.14
CA LEU A 99 11.73 23.99 5.25
C LEU A 99 11.69 22.72 4.39
N THR A 100 12.84 22.28 3.86
CA THR A 100 12.96 21.02 3.11
C THR A 100 12.65 19.83 4.02
N ASP A 101 13.28 19.77 5.20
CA ASP A 101 13.06 18.69 6.16
C ASP A 101 11.59 18.59 6.60
N GLY A 102 10.94 19.74 6.82
CA GLY A 102 9.53 19.83 7.16
C GLY A 102 8.60 19.32 6.04
N ARG A 103 8.90 19.67 4.78
CA ARG A 103 8.15 19.17 3.60
C ARG A 103 8.26 17.66 3.44
N ASP A 104 9.46 17.13 3.62
CA ASP A 104 9.70 15.70 3.53
C ASP A 104 8.97 14.94 4.67
N ALA A 105 9.00 15.47 5.89
CA ALA A 105 8.27 14.90 7.02
C ALA A 105 6.75 14.91 6.81
N LEU A 106 6.19 16.01 6.30
CA LEU A 106 4.76 16.11 5.96
C LEU A 106 4.36 15.13 4.85
N SER A 107 5.18 15.00 3.81
CA SER A 107 4.91 14.08 2.70
C SER A 107 4.88 12.62 3.17
N ARG A 108 5.84 12.21 4.03
CA ARG A 108 5.82 10.87 4.64
C ARG A 108 4.61 10.66 5.55
N HIS A 109 4.23 11.66 6.34
CA HIS A 109 3.07 11.57 7.21
C HIS A 109 1.76 11.44 6.42
N ALA A 110 1.62 12.19 5.32
CA ALA A 110 0.47 12.08 4.42
C ALA A 110 0.37 10.69 3.78
N ALA A 111 1.50 10.12 3.33
CA ALA A 111 1.54 8.75 2.81
C ALA A 111 1.12 7.72 3.88
N LEU A 112 1.54 7.91 5.13
CA LEU A 112 1.15 7.05 6.26
C LEU A 112 -0.36 7.14 6.56
N ILE A 113 -0.93 8.35 6.58
CA ILE A 113 -2.39 8.54 6.74
C ILE A 113 -3.16 7.87 5.60
N ALA A 114 -2.71 8.03 4.36
CA ALA A 114 -3.34 7.41 3.21
C ALA A 114 -3.31 5.86 3.31
N GLY A 115 -2.19 5.29 3.76
CA GLY A 115 -2.07 3.85 4.02
C GLY A 115 -2.97 3.34 5.14
N LEU A 116 -3.17 4.12 6.21
CA LEU A 116 -4.12 3.77 7.27
C LEU A 116 -5.57 3.78 6.76
N GLY A 117 -5.93 4.76 5.91
CA GLY A 117 -7.25 4.84 5.29
C GLY A 117 -7.58 3.62 4.43
N SER A 118 -6.67 3.21 3.54
CA SER A 118 -6.86 2.03 2.69
C SER A 118 -6.93 0.72 3.50
N GLY A 119 -6.18 0.63 4.61
CA GLY A 119 -6.26 -0.47 5.55
C GLY A 119 -7.63 -0.57 6.23
N LEU A 120 -8.18 0.55 6.70
CA LEU A 120 -9.51 0.60 7.32
C LEU A 120 -10.63 0.25 6.33
N GLU A 121 -10.56 0.74 5.09
CA GLU A 121 -11.51 0.37 4.03
C GLU A 121 -11.46 -1.13 3.73
N THR A 122 -10.26 -1.70 3.63
CA THR A 122 -10.08 -3.14 3.43
C THR A 122 -10.65 -3.94 4.62
N GLN A 123 -10.41 -3.50 5.85
CA GLN A 123 -10.97 -4.13 7.03
C GLN A 123 -12.50 -4.03 7.07
N ALA A 124 -13.08 -2.88 6.72
CA ALA A 124 -14.53 -2.69 6.64
C ALA A 124 -15.16 -3.62 5.59
N ARG A 125 -14.55 -3.75 4.41
CA ARG A 125 -14.99 -4.68 3.37
C ARG A 125 -14.92 -6.14 3.85
N LYS A 126 -13.84 -6.54 4.52
CA LYS A 126 -13.68 -7.87 5.11
C LYS A 126 -14.74 -8.15 6.18
N ASN A 127 -15.00 -7.20 7.08
CA ASN A 127 -16.04 -7.34 8.11
C ASN A 127 -17.44 -7.48 7.49
N ALA A 128 -17.76 -6.65 6.48
CA ALA A 128 -19.03 -6.75 5.77
C ALA A 128 -19.16 -8.08 5.00
N ALA A 129 -18.06 -8.58 4.43
CA ALA A 129 -18.03 -9.89 3.79
C ALA A 129 -18.25 -11.02 4.80
N LEU A 130 -17.56 -10.99 5.94
CA LEU A 130 -17.74 -11.95 7.02
C LEU A 130 -19.18 -11.95 7.53
N GLN A 131 -19.79 -10.78 7.72
CA GLN A 131 -21.19 -10.67 8.12
C GLN A 131 -22.12 -11.34 7.10
N ARG A 132 -21.99 -11.01 5.80
CA ARG A 132 -22.80 -11.64 4.73
C ARG A 132 -22.63 -13.15 4.68
N THR A 133 -21.39 -13.62 4.81
CA THR A 133 -21.05 -15.04 4.84
C THR A 133 -21.72 -15.74 6.02
N LEU A 134 -21.60 -15.18 7.23
CA LEU A 134 -22.21 -15.74 8.44
C LEU A 134 -23.73 -15.77 8.35
N GLU A 135 -24.36 -14.69 7.87
CA GLU A 135 -25.81 -14.62 7.66
C GLU A 135 -26.30 -15.73 6.71
N ARG A 136 -25.59 -15.97 5.59
CA ARG A 136 -25.94 -17.06 4.66
C ARG A 136 -25.70 -18.44 5.24
N GLN A 137 -24.59 -18.65 5.96
CA GLN A 137 -24.31 -19.93 6.61
C GLN A 137 -25.35 -20.27 7.67
N LEU A 138 -25.72 -19.30 8.52
CA LEU A 138 -26.77 -19.47 9.53
C LEU A 138 -28.11 -19.81 8.87
N HIS A 139 -28.50 -19.08 7.82
CA HIS A 139 -29.72 -19.37 7.06
C HIS A 139 -29.76 -20.82 6.54
N ARG A 140 -28.62 -21.36 6.08
CA ARG A 140 -28.51 -22.74 5.57
C ARG A 140 -28.40 -23.80 6.64
N GLN A 141 -27.71 -23.54 7.75
CA GLN A 141 -27.70 -24.48 8.88
C GLN A 141 -29.10 -24.67 9.46
N CYS A 142 -29.93 -23.63 9.44
CA CYS A 142 -31.35 -23.74 9.75
C CYS A 142 -32.15 -24.59 8.73
N GLN A 143 -31.60 -24.88 7.55
CA GLN A 143 -32.23 -25.67 6.48
C GLN A 143 -31.74 -27.13 6.41
N ALA A 144 -30.96 -27.60 7.40
CA ALA A 144 -30.42 -28.96 7.51
C ALA A 144 -29.60 -29.42 6.28
N VAL A 145 -28.29 -29.18 6.31
CA VAL A 145 -27.36 -29.83 5.36
C VAL A 145 -27.13 -31.27 5.83
N PRO A 146 -27.34 -32.29 4.99
CA PRO A 146 -27.02 -33.67 5.35
C PRO A 146 -25.52 -33.83 5.57
N ASP A 147 -25.13 -34.61 6.59
CA ASP A 147 -23.74 -35.05 6.73
C ASP A 147 -23.30 -35.82 5.48
N ILE A 148 -22.10 -35.54 4.99
CA ILE A 148 -21.47 -36.35 3.94
C ILE A 148 -21.24 -37.74 4.55
N PRO A 149 -21.85 -38.82 4.04
CA PRO A 149 -21.61 -40.14 4.57
C PRO A 149 -20.12 -40.46 4.42
N ALA A 150 -19.47 -40.77 5.55
CA ALA A 150 -18.01 -40.92 5.64
C ALA A 150 -17.41 -42.03 4.75
N ASN A 151 -18.23 -42.92 4.19
CA ASN A 151 -17.78 -44.15 3.57
C ASN A 151 -18.54 -44.41 2.26
N GLY A 152 -17.87 -44.30 1.12
CA GLY A 152 -18.47 -44.66 -0.18
C GLY A 152 -17.61 -44.40 -1.41
N PHE A 153 -16.47 -43.71 -1.27
CA PHE A 153 -15.53 -43.45 -2.36
C PHE A 153 -14.11 -43.76 -1.90
N ASP A 154 -13.45 -44.68 -2.57
CA ASP A 154 -12.03 -44.98 -2.35
C ASP A 154 -11.19 -43.91 -3.05
N LEU A 155 -10.55 -43.04 -2.28
CA LEU A 155 -9.69 -41.99 -2.83
C LEU A 155 -8.50 -42.62 -3.58
N PRO A 156 -8.14 -42.11 -4.78
CA PRO A 156 -6.93 -42.53 -5.45
C PRO A 156 -5.67 -42.25 -4.63
N ASP A 157 -4.70 -43.16 -4.69
CA ASP A 157 -3.41 -43.02 -4.03
C ASP A 157 -2.75 -41.68 -4.36
N GLY A 158 -2.27 -40.98 -3.32
CA GLY A 158 -1.61 -39.68 -3.48
C GLY A 158 -2.55 -38.47 -3.57
N SER A 159 -3.86 -38.65 -3.35
CA SER A 159 -4.83 -37.56 -3.20
C SER A 159 -4.98 -37.16 -1.72
N TYR A 160 -5.46 -35.93 -1.46
CA TYR A 160 -5.97 -35.56 -0.14
C TYR A 160 -7.50 -35.76 -0.09
N ASP A 161 -8.01 -36.09 1.10
CA ASP A 161 -9.43 -35.91 1.41
C ASP A 161 -9.75 -34.40 1.52
N TYR A 162 -11.03 -34.03 1.59
CA TYR A 162 -11.45 -32.63 1.63
C TYR A 162 -10.78 -31.84 2.78
N ILE A 163 -9.99 -30.82 2.42
CA ILE A 163 -9.33 -29.92 3.36
C ILE A 163 -10.08 -28.57 3.38
N ALA A 164 -10.79 -28.31 4.47
CA ALA A 164 -11.41 -27.00 4.67
C ALA A 164 -10.36 -25.93 4.95
N ILE A 165 -10.30 -24.89 4.11
CA ILE A 165 -9.57 -23.67 4.44
C ILE A 165 -10.36 -22.88 5.50
N GLY A 166 -9.67 -22.27 6.46
CA GLY A 166 -10.32 -21.40 7.43
C GLY A 166 -10.98 -20.20 6.75
N ILE A 167 -12.24 -19.91 7.09
CA ILE A 167 -13.04 -18.82 6.49
C ILE A 167 -12.26 -17.49 6.47
N GLY A 168 -11.63 -17.12 7.59
CA GLY A 168 -10.85 -15.88 7.69
C GLY A 168 -9.69 -15.82 6.68
N ARG A 169 -9.00 -16.94 6.43
CA ARG A 169 -7.92 -17.02 5.45
C ARG A 169 -8.46 -16.90 4.02
N LEU A 170 -9.57 -17.57 3.70
CA LEU A 170 -10.21 -17.44 2.39
C LEU A 170 -10.65 -15.99 2.12
N LEU A 171 -11.28 -15.33 3.10
CA LEU A 171 -11.69 -13.93 2.96
C LEU A 171 -10.48 -12.98 2.79
N ASP A 172 -9.35 -13.27 3.44
CA ASP A 172 -8.12 -12.51 3.24
C ASP A 172 -7.58 -12.67 1.82
N LEU A 173 -7.54 -13.91 1.30
CA LEU A 173 -7.13 -14.20 -0.08
C LEU A 173 -8.04 -13.51 -1.10
N LEU A 174 -9.35 -13.57 -0.92
CA LEU A 174 -10.30 -12.90 -1.81
C LEU A 174 -10.19 -11.37 -1.76
N ALA A 175 -9.88 -10.80 -0.60
CA ALA A 175 -9.64 -9.35 -0.48
C ALA A 175 -8.36 -8.92 -1.18
N ARG A 176 -7.29 -9.71 -1.08
CA ARG A 176 -6.03 -9.47 -1.80
C ARG A 176 -6.22 -9.66 -3.31
N LEU A 177 -6.97 -10.67 -3.73
CA LEU A 177 -7.33 -10.87 -5.13
C LEU A 177 -8.11 -9.67 -5.67
N ASP A 178 -9.15 -9.18 -4.98
CA ASP A 178 -9.91 -8.00 -5.42
C ASP A 178 -9.01 -6.78 -5.64
N LEU A 179 -7.99 -6.58 -4.79
CA LEU A 179 -6.99 -5.54 -4.99
C LEU A 179 -6.18 -5.78 -6.27
N CYS A 180 -5.65 -6.99 -6.47
CA CYS A 180 -4.91 -7.35 -7.68
C CYS A 180 -5.73 -7.14 -8.95
N LEU A 181 -7.01 -7.55 -8.95
CA LEU A 181 -7.92 -7.41 -10.09
C LEU A 181 -8.23 -5.93 -10.37
N SER A 182 -8.44 -5.12 -9.33
CA SER A 182 -8.73 -3.68 -9.46
C SER A 182 -7.56 -2.86 -10.00
N GLN A 183 -6.34 -3.37 -9.86
CA GLN A 183 -5.12 -2.74 -10.35
C GLN A 183 -4.70 -3.26 -11.73
N ASP A 184 -5.36 -4.29 -12.26
CA ASP A 184 -5.04 -4.84 -13.58
C ASP A 184 -5.67 -4.01 -14.70
N PRO A 185 -4.87 -3.29 -15.51
CA PRO A 185 -5.42 -2.49 -16.61
C PRO A 185 -6.14 -3.33 -17.67
N ALA A 186 -5.85 -4.63 -17.77
CA ALA A 186 -6.51 -5.53 -18.69
C ALA A 186 -7.98 -5.83 -18.31
N LEU A 187 -8.35 -5.58 -17.05
CA LEU A 187 -9.68 -5.83 -16.52
C LEU A 187 -10.47 -4.53 -16.27
N ALA A 188 -9.87 -3.36 -16.51
CA ALA A 188 -10.51 -2.07 -16.31
C ALA A 188 -11.74 -1.88 -17.21
N VAL A 189 -12.83 -1.36 -16.63
CA VAL A 189 -14.06 -0.99 -17.34
C VAL A 189 -14.68 0.24 -16.70
N ASP A 190 -15.42 1.02 -17.48
CA ASP A 190 -16.04 2.25 -16.99
C ASP A 190 -17.11 1.96 -15.92
N GLY A 191 -17.04 2.68 -14.79
CA GLY A 191 -18.05 2.63 -13.74
C GLY A 191 -17.98 1.41 -12.81
N ALA A 192 -16.97 0.54 -12.94
CA ALA A 192 -16.72 -0.55 -11.99
C ALA A 192 -15.23 -0.64 -11.62
N ARG A 193 -14.91 -1.42 -10.58
CA ARG A 193 -13.52 -1.66 -10.16
C ARG A 193 -12.72 -2.44 -11.20
N TYR A 194 -13.39 -3.40 -11.83
CA TYR A 194 -12.91 -4.24 -12.94
C TYR A 194 -14.13 -4.98 -13.53
N ARG A 195 -14.01 -5.55 -14.74
CA ARG A 195 -15.07 -6.39 -15.33
C ARG A 195 -15.35 -7.63 -14.47
N PRO A 196 -16.56 -8.19 -14.45
CA PRO A 196 -16.80 -9.47 -13.80
C PRO A 196 -15.86 -10.58 -14.31
N VAL A 197 -15.44 -11.48 -13.40
CA VAL A 197 -14.47 -12.55 -13.67
C VAL A 197 -15.01 -13.94 -13.29
N SER A 198 -14.56 -14.99 -13.97
CA SER A 198 -14.90 -16.38 -13.64
C SER A 198 -13.94 -16.99 -12.61
N LEU A 199 -14.48 -17.67 -11.61
CA LEU A 199 -13.72 -18.44 -10.61
C LEU A 199 -13.87 -19.94 -10.86
N LEU A 200 -12.75 -20.67 -10.89
CA LEU A 200 -12.69 -22.12 -10.91
C LEU A 200 -11.97 -22.65 -9.66
N GLU A 201 -12.59 -23.53 -8.88
CA GLU A 201 -11.94 -24.25 -7.76
C GLU A 201 -11.58 -25.69 -8.14
N ILE A 202 -10.30 -26.05 -7.97
CA ILE A 202 -9.77 -27.40 -8.16
C ILE A 202 -9.89 -28.17 -6.85
N GLY A 203 -10.51 -29.35 -6.89
CA GLY A 203 -10.74 -30.15 -5.68
C GLY A 203 -11.74 -29.46 -4.76
N CYS A 204 -12.88 -29.03 -5.30
CA CYS A 204 -13.84 -28.21 -4.56
C CYS A 204 -14.57 -28.98 -3.44
N GLY A 205 -14.43 -30.31 -3.39
CA GLY A 205 -15.24 -31.19 -2.55
C GLY A 205 -16.73 -30.87 -2.73
N PRO A 206 -17.49 -30.60 -1.65
CA PRO A 206 -18.88 -30.20 -1.76
C PRO A 206 -19.09 -28.75 -2.24
N GLY A 207 -18.04 -27.96 -2.47
CA GLY A 207 -18.14 -26.58 -2.96
C GLY A 207 -18.36 -25.53 -1.86
N HIS A 208 -17.89 -25.80 -0.63
CA HIS A 208 -18.02 -24.86 0.48
C HIS A 208 -17.33 -23.52 0.19
N ASN A 209 -16.10 -23.55 -0.34
CA ASN A 209 -15.35 -22.34 -0.64
C ASN A 209 -15.98 -21.56 -1.80
N LEU A 210 -16.53 -22.24 -2.81
CA LEU A 210 -17.31 -21.60 -3.88
C LEU A 210 -18.51 -20.83 -3.31
N GLU A 211 -19.25 -21.42 -2.38
CA GLU A 211 -20.33 -20.70 -1.70
C GLU A 211 -19.80 -19.50 -0.91
N LEU A 212 -18.72 -19.69 -0.14
CA LEU A 212 -18.11 -18.61 0.62
C LEU A 212 -17.67 -17.46 -0.29
N ALA A 213 -17.03 -17.77 -1.43
CA ALA A 213 -16.59 -16.79 -2.41
C ALA A 213 -17.77 -16.03 -3.03
N ARG A 214 -18.82 -16.76 -3.44
CA ARG A 214 -20.06 -16.18 -3.98
C ARG A 214 -20.78 -15.30 -2.94
N SER A 215 -20.76 -15.69 -1.67
CA SER A 215 -21.49 -15.01 -0.60
C SER A 215 -20.76 -13.83 0.00
N ALA A 216 -19.44 -13.91 0.08
CA ALA A 216 -18.59 -12.82 0.56
C ALA A 216 -18.78 -11.57 -0.29
N GLY A 217 -18.96 -11.70 -1.61
CA GLY A 217 -19.12 -10.56 -2.52
C GLY A 217 -17.93 -9.60 -2.50
N LEU A 218 -16.75 -10.11 -2.16
CA LEU A 218 -15.50 -9.35 -2.17
C LEU A 218 -15.06 -9.10 -3.60
N CYS A 219 -15.05 -10.16 -4.42
CA CYS A 219 -14.73 -10.07 -5.84
C CYS A 219 -16.00 -10.01 -6.70
N LEU A 220 -15.89 -9.43 -7.89
CA LEU A 220 -16.96 -9.39 -8.89
C LEU A 220 -16.97 -10.68 -9.72
N PHE A 221 -17.42 -11.78 -9.13
CA PHE A 221 -17.51 -13.05 -9.86
C PHE A 221 -18.76 -13.08 -10.76
N SER A 222 -18.58 -13.34 -12.06
CA SER A 222 -19.69 -13.64 -12.98
C SER A 222 -20.18 -15.08 -12.83
N GLU A 223 -19.25 -15.97 -12.53
CA GLU A 223 -19.50 -17.39 -12.27
C GLU A 223 -18.49 -17.91 -11.25
N CYS A 224 -18.95 -18.85 -10.42
CA CYS A 224 -18.10 -19.63 -9.53
C CYS A 224 -18.37 -21.10 -9.83
N SER A 225 -17.39 -21.79 -10.38
CA SER A 225 -17.46 -23.21 -10.70
C SER A 225 -16.35 -24.00 -10.02
N GLY A 226 -16.49 -25.31 -9.95
CA GLY A 226 -15.42 -26.17 -9.45
C GLY A 226 -15.61 -27.62 -9.85
N PHE A 227 -14.61 -28.42 -9.58
CA PHE A 227 -14.71 -29.85 -9.79
C PHE A 227 -13.97 -30.61 -8.71
N ASP A 228 -14.36 -31.86 -8.53
CA ASP A 228 -13.74 -32.80 -7.61
C ASP A 228 -13.78 -34.20 -8.22
N ILE A 229 -12.81 -35.05 -7.86
CA ILE A 229 -12.79 -36.44 -8.33
C ILE A 229 -13.84 -37.29 -7.60
N ASN A 230 -14.27 -36.89 -6.41
CA ASN A 230 -15.23 -37.60 -5.60
C ASN A 230 -16.68 -37.27 -6.02
N PRO A 231 -17.40 -38.19 -6.69
CA PRO A 231 -18.77 -37.96 -7.14
C PRO A 231 -19.77 -37.75 -5.98
N LEU A 232 -19.49 -38.31 -4.80
CA LEU A 232 -20.36 -38.14 -3.62
C LEU A 232 -20.26 -36.72 -3.05
N ALA A 233 -19.05 -36.13 -3.07
CA ALA A 233 -18.86 -34.75 -2.66
C ALA A 233 -19.62 -33.79 -3.60
N ILE A 234 -19.52 -34.01 -4.91
CA ILE A 234 -20.26 -33.24 -5.92
C ILE A 234 -21.77 -33.40 -5.77
N ALA A 235 -22.28 -34.62 -5.59
CA ALA A 235 -23.70 -34.84 -5.36
C ALA A 235 -24.20 -34.12 -4.09
N THR A 236 -23.40 -34.15 -3.02
CA THR A 236 -23.72 -33.44 -1.77
C THR A 236 -23.74 -31.93 -1.98
N GLY A 237 -22.73 -31.37 -2.64
CA GLY A 237 -22.65 -29.93 -2.92
C GLY A 237 -23.83 -29.42 -3.75
N ARG A 238 -24.25 -30.19 -4.76
CA ARG A 238 -25.41 -29.88 -5.58
C ARG A 238 -26.69 -29.79 -4.75
N ALA A 239 -26.89 -30.71 -3.81
CA ALA A 239 -28.06 -30.74 -2.94
C ALA A 239 -28.01 -29.68 -1.83
N ALA A 240 -26.84 -29.52 -1.18
CA ALA A 240 -26.68 -28.70 0.01
C ALA A 240 -26.51 -27.20 -0.25
N PHE A 241 -25.87 -26.83 -1.38
CA PHE A 241 -25.50 -25.45 -1.67
C PHE A 241 -26.16 -24.89 -2.93
N ASP A 242 -27.08 -25.66 -3.54
CA ASP A 242 -27.75 -25.32 -4.79
C ASP A 242 -26.76 -24.91 -5.89
N LEU A 243 -25.68 -25.70 -6.00
CA LEU A 243 -24.60 -25.45 -6.96
C LEU A 243 -24.93 -26.04 -8.34
N GLY A 244 -25.89 -26.98 -8.46
CA GLY A 244 -26.33 -27.51 -9.75
C GLY A 244 -25.18 -27.90 -10.69
N THR A 245 -25.14 -27.31 -11.88
CA THR A 245 -24.09 -27.54 -12.87
C THR A 245 -22.82 -26.72 -12.65
N ALA A 246 -22.76 -25.88 -11.62
CA ALA A 246 -21.57 -25.12 -11.26
C ALA A 246 -20.45 -26.01 -10.70
N ILE A 247 -20.79 -27.20 -10.20
CA ILE A 247 -19.79 -28.20 -9.81
C ILE A 247 -19.94 -29.50 -10.60
N GLU A 248 -18.82 -30.15 -10.93
CA GLU A 248 -18.79 -31.38 -11.72
C GLU A 248 -17.74 -32.38 -11.25
N VAL A 249 -17.85 -33.62 -11.74
CA VAL A 249 -16.87 -34.67 -11.45
C VAL A 249 -15.80 -34.65 -12.53
N ALA A 250 -14.55 -34.38 -12.16
CA ALA A 250 -13.43 -34.36 -13.10
C ALA A 250 -12.09 -34.62 -12.41
N ASP A 251 -11.08 -34.99 -13.20
CA ASP A 251 -9.70 -35.17 -12.76
C ASP A 251 -8.89 -33.88 -12.98
N ALA A 252 -8.21 -33.41 -11.93
CA ALA A 252 -7.33 -32.24 -11.99
C ALA A 252 -6.15 -32.42 -12.97
N LEU A 253 -5.73 -33.64 -13.24
CA LEU A 253 -4.68 -33.92 -14.21
C LEU A 253 -5.16 -34.02 -15.65
N ASP A 254 -6.47 -33.92 -15.91
CA ASP A 254 -7.05 -33.90 -17.28
C ASP A 254 -7.97 -32.69 -17.58
N TYR A 255 -8.27 -31.83 -16.59
CA TYR A 255 -9.17 -30.68 -16.77
C TYR A 255 -8.63 -29.57 -17.69
N ASP A 256 -9.53 -28.81 -18.33
CA ASP A 256 -9.22 -27.62 -19.15
C ASP A 256 -9.26 -26.33 -18.30
N TYR A 257 -8.08 -25.75 -18.06
CA TYR A 257 -7.91 -24.54 -17.24
C TYR A 257 -8.03 -23.22 -18.00
N SER A 258 -8.12 -23.27 -19.33
CA SER A 258 -8.00 -22.09 -20.19
C SER A 258 -9.17 -21.10 -20.09
N ARG A 259 -10.31 -21.55 -19.55
CA ARG A 259 -11.56 -20.78 -19.53
C ARG A 259 -11.70 -19.85 -18.34
N ALA A 260 -10.97 -20.13 -17.26
CA ALA A 260 -11.11 -19.40 -16.00
C ALA A 260 -10.27 -18.11 -15.98
N ASP A 261 -10.84 -17.07 -15.39
CA ASP A 261 -10.11 -15.84 -15.06
C ASP A 261 -9.27 -16.00 -13.80
N VAL A 262 -9.81 -16.73 -12.84
CA VAL A 262 -9.25 -16.99 -11.52
C VAL A 262 -9.37 -18.48 -11.25
N ILE A 263 -8.26 -19.11 -10.88
CA ILE A 263 -8.21 -20.50 -10.45
C ILE A 263 -7.83 -20.54 -8.98
N TYR A 264 -8.52 -21.34 -8.19
CA TYR A 264 -8.17 -21.63 -6.80
C TYR A 264 -7.74 -23.10 -6.69
N SER A 265 -6.53 -23.33 -6.16
CA SER A 265 -5.97 -24.66 -5.97
C SER A 265 -5.36 -24.77 -4.58
N PHE A 266 -6.03 -25.47 -3.67
CA PHE A 266 -5.53 -25.68 -2.31
C PHE A 266 -5.04 -27.12 -2.13
N ARG A 267 -3.93 -27.44 -2.82
CA ARG A 267 -3.19 -28.70 -2.71
C ARG A 267 -4.08 -29.95 -2.81
N PRO A 268 -4.67 -30.24 -3.97
CA PRO A 268 -5.51 -31.43 -4.15
C PRO A 268 -4.72 -32.76 -3.98
N PHE A 269 -3.39 -32.74 -4.13
CA PHE A 269 -2.55 -33.92 -4.05
C PHE A 269 -1.65 -33.94 -2.81
N SER A 270 -1.62 -35.09 -2.14
CA SER A 270 -0.67 -35.40 -1.08
C SER A 270 0.69 -35.87 -1.63
N SER A 271 0.68 -36.47 -2.81
CA SER A 271 1.89 -36.80 -3.57
C SER A 271 2.55 -35.55 -4.16
N PHE A 272 3.85 -35.39 -3.89
CA PHE A 272 4.66 -34.32 -4.46
C PHE A 272 4.72 -34.40 -6.00
N ASP A 273 4.82 -35.60 -6.56
CA ASP A 273 4.91 -35.78 -8.01
C ASP A 273 3.61 -35.38 -8.72
N LEU A 274 2.45 -35.73 -8.13
CA LEU A 274 1.15 -35.35 -8.69
C LEU A 274 0.91 -33.85 -8.54
N GLN A 275 1.30 -33.25 -7.41
CA GLN A 275 1.20 -31.80 -7.20
C GLN A 275 2.09 -31.04 -8.19
N ALA A 276 3.34 -31.47 -8.40
CA ALA A 276 4.24 -30.87 -9.38
C ALA A 276 3.68 -30.96 -10.82
N ARG A 277 3.06 -32.09 -11.17
CA ARG A 277 2.38 -32.26 -12.47
C ARG A 277 1.20 -31.30 -12.63
N LEU A 278 0.38 -31.12 -11.60
CA LEU A 278 -0.72 -30.15 -11.63
C LEU A 278 -0.20 -28.72 -11.81
N GLU A 279 0.82 -28.34 -11.06
CA GLU A 279 1.41 -27.00 -11.12
C GLU A 279 2.02 -26.71 -12.50
N ALA A 280 2.73 -27.68 -13.09
CA ALA A 280 3.21 -27.58 -14.46
C ALA A 280 2.07 -27.38 -15.46
N ARG A 281 0.96 -28.13 -15.32
CA ARG A 281 -0.22 -27.97 -16.17
C ARG A 281 -0.89 -26.60 -16.02
N LEU A 282 -1.06 -26.11 -14.79
CA LEU A 282 -1.58 -24.76 -14.56
C LEU A 282 -0.66 -23.71 -15.19
N ALA A 283 0.65 -23.87 -15.02
CA ALA A 283 1.62 -22.99 -15.65
C ALA A 283 1.61 -23.07 -17.19
N GLU A 284 1.09 -24.11 -17.81
CA GLU A 284 0.97 -24.26 -19.27
C GLU A 284 -0.40 -23.77 -19.78
N ASP A 285 -1.48 -24.33 -19.23
CA ASP A 285 -2.85 -24.29 -19.75
C ASP A 285 -3.65 -23.05 -19.31
N MET A 286 -3.24 -22.40 -18.22
CA MET A 286 -3.88 -21.15 -17.80
C MET A 286 -3.78 -20.12 -18.91
N ARG A 287 -4.90 -19.47 -19.20
CA ARG A 287 -4.90 -18.38 -20.17
C ARG A 287 -3.98 -17.24 -19.72
N PRO A 288 -3.31 -16.56 -20.66
CA PRO A 288 -2.52 -15.38 -20.35
C PRO A 288 -3.33 -14.31 -19.60
N GLY A 289 -2.76 -13.77 -18.54
CA GLY A 289 -3.40 -12.78 -17.66
C GLY A 289 -4.38 -13.34 -16.62
N ALA A 290 -4.65 -14.65 -16.59
CA ALA A 290 -5.41 -15.27 -15.50
C ALA A 290 -4.65 -15.25 -14.17
N TYR A 291 -5.40 -15.37 -13.07
CA TYR A 291 -4.88 -15.42 -11.71
C TYR A 291 -5.00 -16.83 -11.14
N LEU A 292 -4.01 -17.23 -10.34
CA LEU A 292 -4.01 -18.46 -9.56
C LEU A 292 -3.89 -18.09 -8.08
N ILE A 293 -4.86 -18.50 -7.28
CA ILE A 293 -4.78 -18.54 -5.82
C ILE A 293 -4.30 -19.95 -5.46
N ALA A 294 -3.06 -20.06 -4.97
CA ALA A 294 -2.48 -21.33 -4.56
C ALA A 294 -1.96 -21.22 -3.13
N PRO A 295 -2.79 -21.43 -2.11
CA PRO A 295 -2.31 -21.50 -0.74
C PRO A 295 -1.47 -22.78 -0.60
N MET A 296 -0.22 -22.66 -0.17
CA MET A 296 0.74 -23.77 -0.11
C MET A 296 1.06 -24.41 -1.48
N PRO A 297 1.62 -23.65 -2.44
CA PRO A 297 2.16 -24.24 -3.66
C PRO A 297 3.39 -25.10 -3.31
N LEU A 298 3.71 -26.07 -4.16
CA LEU A 298 4.94 -26.85 -4.02
C LEU A 298 6.14 -26.07 -4.53
N ASP A 299 6.14 -25.67 -5.81
CA ASP A 299 7.26 -24.97 -6.43
C ASP A 299 6.81 -24.15 -7.65
N LEU A 300 5.87 -23.22 -7.44
CA LEU A 300 5.38 -22.35 -8.53
C LEU A 300 6.45 -21.37 -9.03
N GLU A 301 7.46 -21.05 -8.21
CA GLU A 301 8.56 -20.13 -8.54
C GLU A 301 9.41 -20.63 -9.71
N GLN A 302 9.48 -21.95 -9.92
CA GLN A 302 10.26 -22.52 -11.02
C GLN A 302 9.65 -22.26 -12.40
N TYR A 303 8.39 -21.80 -12.49
CA TYR A 303 7.68 -21.55 -13.75
C TYR A 303 7.66 -20.04 -14.08
N PRO A 304 8.51 -19.55 -15.00
CA PRO A 304 8.62 -18.12 -15.29
C PRO A 304 7.33 -17.49 -15.86
N ALA A 305 6.42 -18.31 -16.35
CA ALA A 305 5.12 -17.88 -16.83
C ALA A 305 4.15 -17.49 -15.70
N LEU A 306 4.42 -17.86 -14.45
CA LEU A 306 3.61 -17.48 -13.30
C LEU A 306 4.37 -16.45 -12.48
N ILE A 307 3.85 -15.24 -12.46
CA ILE A 307 4.46 -14.10 -11.77
C ILE A 307 3.78 -13.95 -10.41
N PRO A 308 4.53 -13.99 -9.29
CA PRO A 308 3.95 -13.77 -7.97
C PRO A 308 3.46 -12.32 -7.87
N MET A 309 2.27 -12.13 -7.33
CA MET A 309 1.71 -10.80 -7.12
C MET A 309 2.31 -10.18 -5.85
N GLU A 310 2.92 -9.01 -6.00
CA GLU A 310 3.59 -8.28 -4.91
C GLU A 310 2.63 -8.03 -3.74
N GLY A 311 3.06 -8.36 -2.52
CA GLY A 311 2.26 -8.22 -1.30
C GLY A 311 1.07 -9.18 -1.17
N ALA A 312 0.82 -10.04 -2.17
CA ALA A 312 -0.32 -10.94 -2.21
C ALA A 312 0.03 -12.41 -1.90
N GLY A 313 1.31 -12.77 -1.85
CA GLY A 313 1.91 -13.97 -1.24
C GLY A 313 1.54 -15.34 -1.83
N GLU A 314 0.24 -15.62 -1.96
CA GLU A 314 -0.32 -16.89 -2.44
C GLU A 314 -1.10 -16.69 -3.75
N ILE A 315 -0.93 -15.52 -4.39
CA ILE A 315 -1.60 -15.14 -5.62
C ILE A 315 -0.56 -14.95 -6.71
N TRP A 316 -0.79 -15.60 -7.83
CA TRP A 316 0.05 -15.60 -9.01
C TRP A 316 -0.73 -15.10 -10.21
N ARG A 317 -0.06 -14.49 -11.16
CA ARG A 317 -0.64 -14.09 -12.45
C ARG A 317 0.12 -14.74 -13.59
N LYS A 318 -0.61 -15.33 -14.52
CA LYS A 318 -0.05 -15.86 -15.76
C LYS A 318 0.41 -14.70 -16.65
N ALA A 319 1.68 -14.74 -17.05
CA ALA A 319 2.30 -13.79 -17.97
C ALA A 319 1.60 -13.80 -19.34
N ARG A 320 1.76 -12.71 -20.09
CA ARG A 320 1.23 -12.57 -21.46
C ARG A 320 2.05 -13.34 -22.48
#